data_AF-A0A813Z3N3-F1
#
_entry.id   AF-A0A813Z3N3-F1
#
_cell.length_a   1.000
_cell.length_b   1.000
_cell.length_c   1.000
_cell.angle_alpha   90.00
_cell.angle_beta   90.00
_cell.angle_gamma   90.00
#
_symmetry.space_group_name_H-M   'P 1'
#
loop_
_entity.id
_entity.type
_entity.pdbx_description
1 polymer ?
#
loop_
_entity_poly.entity_id
_entity_poly.type
_entity_poly.pdbx_seq_one_letter_code
_entity_poly.pdbx_strand_id
1 'polypeptide(L)' 'MSFYGSNSMSFGAPDHASAQQRGDAAHIRQKDDNSGKTMLTSKERQFVNSVIHDKSTEHNPKFDSGLEKLKKKSGC' A
#
# COMPACT_ATOMS: atom_id res chain seq x y z
N MET A 1 12.61 -42.33 15.85
CA MET A 1 12.50 -40.90 16.23
C MET A 1 12.50 -40.10 14.94
N SER A 2 11.33 -39.61 14.51
CA SER A 2 11.18 -38.83 13.28
C SER A 2 11.35 -37.35 13.62
N PHE A 3 12.40 -36.72 13.10
CA PHE A 3 12.54 -35.27 13.13
C PHE A 3 12.07 -34.73 11.78
N TYR A 4 10.82 -34.26 11.71
CA TYR A 4 10.39 -33.38 10.63
C TYR A 4 11.08 -32.03 10.86
N GLY A 5 12.10 -31.77 10.03
CA GLY A 5 12.69 -30.44 9.93
C GLY A 5 11.65 -29.47 9.37
N SER A 6 11.06 -28.68 10.25
CA SER A 6 10.26 -27.51 9.87
C SER A 6 11.20 -26.49 9.21
N ASN A 7 11.33 -26.56 7.90
CA ASN A 7 11.84 -25.44 7.10
C ASN A 7 10.79 -24.33 7.16
N SER A 8 10.83 -23.55 8.24
CA SER A 8 10.15 -22.27 8.35
C SER A 8 10.81 -21.31 7.36
N MET A 9 10.34 -21.29 6.12
CA MET A 9 10.51 -20.12 5.27
C MET A 9 9.79 -18.97 5.98
N SER A 10 10.55 -18.15 6.71
CA SER A 10 10.06 -16.91 7.30
C SER A 10 9.79 -15.95 6.14
N PHE A 11 8.64 -16.10 5.49
CA PHE A 11 8.01 -14.98 4.81
C PHE A 11 7.68 -13.99 5.92
N GLY A 12 8.58 -13.05 6.19
CA GLY A 12 8.37 -12.00 7.18
C GLY A 12 7.00 -11.41 6.90
N ALA A 13 6.07 -11.59 7.84
CA ALA A 13 4.75 -11.02 7.72
C ALA A 13 4.92 -9.52 7.42
N PRO A 14 4.18 -8.97 6.45
CA PRO A 14 4.26 -7.54 6.19
C PRO A 14 4.03 -6.82 7.51
N ASP A 15 4.98 -5.96 7.88
CA ASP A 15 4.86 -5.08 9.04
C ASP A 15 3.46 -4.45 8.99
N HIS A 16 2.75 -4.42 10.12
CA HIS A 16 1.38 -3.91 10.18
C HIS A 16 1.29 -2.49 9.59
N ALA A 17 2.37 -1.70 9.78
CA ALA A 17 2.49 -0.37 9.20
C ALA A 17 2.65 -0.37 7.66
N SER A 18 3.30 -1.37 7.06
CA SER A 18 3.40 -1.50 5.60
C SER A 18 2.08 -1.98 5.01
N ALA A 19 1.39 -2.91 5.67
CA ALA A 19 0.06 -3.36 5.28
C ALA A 19 -0.96 -2.21 5.29
N GLN A 20 -0.87 -1.32 6.28
CA GLN A 20 -1.74 -0.14 6.36
C GLN A 20 -1.50 0.85 5.22
N GLN A 21 -0.24 1.16 4.90
CA GLN A 21 0.09 2.02 3.74
C GLN A 21 -0.45 1.47 2.43
N ARG A 22 -0.37 0.14 2.22
CA ARG A 22 -0.95 -0.51 1.05
C ARG A 22 -2.47 -0.41 1.03
N GLY A 23 -3.11 -0.65 2.17
CA GLY A 23 -4.56 -0.55 2.30
C GLY A 23 -5.06 0.84 1.96
N ASP A 24 -4.39 1.87 2.50
CA ASP A 24 -4.68 3.27 2.21
C ASP A 24 -4.50 3.60 0.73
N ALA A 25 -3.38 3.17 0.15
CA ALA A 25 -3.10 3.35 -1.26
C ALA A 25 -4.15 2.66 -2.14
N ALA A 26 -4.48 1.40 -1.86
CA ALA A 26 -5.50 0.65 -2.59
C ALA A 26 -6.88 1.32 -2.49
N HIS A 27 -7.25 1.82 -1.31
CA HIS A 27 -8.52 2.51 -1.11
C HIS A 27 -8.60 3.82 -1.91
N ILE A 28 -7.54 4.62 -1.90
CA ILE A 28 -7.44 5.86 -2.71
C ILE A 28 -7.56 5.53 -4.21
N ARG A 29 -6.87 4.49 -4.68
CA ARG A 29 -6.88 4.07 -6.08
C ARG A 29 -8.26 3.59 -6.52
N GLN A 30 -8.90 2.76 -5.69
CA GLN A 30 -10.25 2.27 -5.93
C GLN A 30 -11.26 3.42 -6.01
N LYS A 31 -11.14 4.43 -5.14
CA LYS A 31 -12.03 5.58 -5.18
C LYS A 31 -11.83 6.45 -6.43
N ASP A 32 -10.58 6.65 -6.85
CA ASP A 32 -10.27 7.36 -8.10
C ASP A 32 -10.73 6.60 -9.35
N ASP A 33 -10.77 5.27 -9.33
CA ASP A 33 -11.37 4.47 -10.40
C ASP A 33 -12.91 4.53 -10.37
N ASN A 34 -13.51 4.53 -9.18
CA ASN A 34 -14.96 4.52 -8.99
C ASN A 34 -15.63 5.91 -9.16
N SER A 35 -14.88 7.00 -9.04
CA SER A 35 -15.41 8.37 -9.13
C SER A 35 -15.92 8.73 -10.53
N GLY A 36 -15.54 7.98 -11.56
CA GLY A 36 -15.85 8.29 -12.97
C GLY A 36 -15.22 9.60 -13.48
N LYS A 37 -14.37 10.25 -12.66
CA LYS A 37 -13.66 11.49 -12.96
C LYS A 37 -12.23 11.37 -12.45
N THR A 38 -11.27 11.91 -13.19
CA THR A 38 -9.87 11.92 -12.77
C THR A 38 -9.69 12.78 -11.52
N MET A 39 -9.61 12.16 -10.32
CA MET A 39 -9.36 12.85 -9.06
C MET A 39 -7.86 12.95 -8.78
N LEU A 40 -7.11 11.94 -9.22
CA LEU A 40 -5.66 11.84 -9.12
C LEU A 40 -5.01 12.14 -10.47
N THR A 41 -3.98 12.97 -10.45
CA THR A 41 -3.08 13.16 -11.60
C THR A 41 -2.34 11.86 -11.92
N SER A 42 -1.80 11.74 -13.14
CA SER A 42 -1.02 10.57 -13.55
C SER A 42 0.16 10.28 -12.61
N LYS A 43 0.81 11.32 -12.07
CA LYS A 43 1.91 11.18 -11.09
C LYS A 43 1.42 10.65 -9.75
N GLU A 44 0.26 11.09 -9.29
CA GLU A 44 -0.34 10.61 -8.05
C GLU A 44 -0.77 9.14 -8.21
N ARG A 45 -1.42 8.76 -9.33
CA ARG A 45 -1.77 7.36 -9.64
C ARG A 45 -0.54 6.46 -9.68
N GLN A 46 0.55 6.91 -10.29
CA GLN A 46 1.84 6.20 -10.29
C GLN A 46 2.40 6.02 -8.88
N PHE A 47 2.35 7.07 -8.06
CA PHE A 47 2.76 6.97 -6.66
C PHE A 47 1.93 5.93 -5.91
N VAL A 48 0.60 5.99 -6.00
CA VAL A 48 -0.29 5.05 -5.28
C VAL A 48 -0.06 3.62 -5.75
N ASN A 49 0.04 3.39 -7.07
CA ASN A 49 0.37 2.07 -7.62
C ASN A 49 1.74 1.56 -7.14
N SER A 50 2.74 2.43 -7.05
CA SER A 50 4.07 2.03 -6.55
C SER A 50 4.03 1.62 -5.07
N VAL A 51 3.17 2.25 -4.26
CA VAL A 51 2.95 1.86 -2.85
C VAL A 51 2.16 0.55 -2.77
N ILE A 52 1.25 0.26 -3.69
CA ILE A 52 0.50 -1.01 -3.70
C ILE A 52 1.39 -2.20 -4.10
N HIS A 53 2.26 -2.01 -5.10
CA HIS A 53 2.96 -3.09 -5.79
C HIS A 53 4.46 -3.22 -5.43
N ASP A 54 5.21 -2.12 -5.38
CA ASP A 54 6.68 -2.18 -5.42
C ASP A 54 7.37 -1.79 -4.11
N LYS A 55 6.80 -0.87 -3.33
CA LYS A 55 7.50 -0.24 -2.21
C LYS A 55 7.01 -0.62 -0.81
N SER A 56 6.21 -1.67 -0.70
CA SER A 56 5.48 -2.00 0.53
C SER A 56 5.78 -3.36 1.12
N THR A 57 6.88 -3.99 0.74
CA THR A 57 7.39 -5.11 1.55
C THR A 57 7.85 -4.61 2.92
N GLU A 58 8.23 -3.34 3.02
CA GLU A 58 8.65 -2.66 4.25
C GLU A 58 7.90 -1.32 4.39
N HIS A 59 7.65 -0.90 5.64
CA HIS A 59 7.01 0.38 5.91
C HIS A 59 7.96 1.54 5.59
N ASN A 60 7.46 2.56 4.88
CA ASN A 60 8.24 3.75 4.58
C ASN A 60 7.53 5.02 5.06
N PRO A 61 7.98 5.63 6.18
CA PRO A 61 7.31 6.80 6.76
C PRO A 61 7.19 8.01 5.81
N LYS A 62 8.02 8.07 4.77
CA LYS A 62 7.94 9.16 3.77
C LYS A 62 6.66 9.09 2.94
N PHE A 63 6.08 7.89 2.79
CA PHE A 63 4.83 7.71 2.02
C PHE A 63 3.59 8.09 2.82
N ASP A 64 3.62 8.04 4.15
CA ASP A 64 2.47 8.41 4.99
C ASP A 64 1.99 9.83 4.67
N SER A 65 2.91 10.79 4.63
CA SER A 65 2.57 12.19 4.32
C SER A 65 1.97 12.37 2.92
N GLY A 66 2.37 11.52 1.96
CA GLY A 66 1.84 11.51 0.61
C GLY A 66 0.44 10.90 0.56
N LEU A 67 0.25 9.74 1.20
CA LEU A 67 -1.03 9.06 1.30
C LEU A 67 -2.06 9.91 2.05
N GLU A 68 -1.70 10.52 3.18
CA GLU A 68 -2.58 11.41 3.95
C GLU A 68 -3.04 12.63 3.15
N LYS A 69 -2.15 13.23 2.34
CA LYS A 69 -2.54 14.31 1.42
C LYS A 69 -3.53 13.82 0.35
N LEU A 70 -3.28 12.63 -0.18
CA LEU A 70 -4.14 12.04 -1.21
C LEU A 70 -5.50 11.61 -0.64
N LYS A 71 -5.56 11.05 0.58
CA LYS A 71 -6.82 10.74 1.29
C LYS A 71 -7.71 11.96 1.40
N LYS A 72 -7.16 13.08 1.89
CA LYS A 72 -7.91 14.35 1.99
C LYS A 72 -8.43 14.82 0.64
N LYS A 73 -7.66 14.66 -0.43
CA LYS A 73 -8.04 15.04 -1.80
C LYS A 73 -9.11 14.11 -2.38
N SER A 74 -9.04 12.82 -2.11
CA SER A 74 -10.05 11.84 -2.51
C SER A 74 -11.27 11.83 -1.58
N GLY A 75 -11.24 12.53 -0.44
CA GLY A 75 -12.29 12.54 0.58
C GLY A 75 -12.39 11.23 1.37
N CYS A 76 -11.27 10.54 1.54
CA CYS A 76 -11.10 9.36 2.38
C CYS A 76 -10.60 9.76 3.77
#